data_AF-A0A8D3AXZ0-F1
#
_entry.id   AF-A0A8D3AXZ0-F1
#
_cell.length_a   1.000
_cell.length_b   1.000
_cell.length_c   1.000
_cell.angle_alpha   90.00
_cell.angle_beta   90.00
_cell.angle_gamma   90.00
#
_symmetry.space_group_name_H-M   'P 1'
#
loop_
_entity.id
_entity.type
_entity.pdbx_description
1 polymer ?
#
loop_
_entity_poly.entity_id
_entity_poly.type
_entity_poly.pdbx_seq_one_letter_code
_entity_poly.pdbx_strand_id
1 'polypeptide(L)'
;MKHLLLLGMAVAIIHVSQSSTPGFCQLPPSAGNGLEFIVAFYYNHTKDQCNPFMYNGEGGNSNRFVNERECIRNCSANAENIYPTDESLACHFKKAIGQCRGQLLRYYYDSVHDKCKKFIWSGCIGNGNRFFDQGSCNSTCAGIHDDGDDPEEDEPDTPIAIICGVLLGVIIAAFIIPVVVLTVRSKKMSSKKNEPGKSKEPRSDSPLQPQAIEMA
;
A
#
# COMPACT_ATOMS: atom_id res chain seq x y z
N MET A 1 41.73 30.51 56.58
CA MET A 1 42.27 30.09 55.27
C MET A 1 41.21 29.24 54.55
N LYS A 2 40.15 29.90 54.07
CA LYS A 2 38.99 29.31 53.38
C LYS A 2 39.04 29.57 51.86
N HIS A 3 40.22 29.94 51.35
CA HIS A 3 40.42 30.37 49.96
C HIS A 3 41.29 29.41 49.12
N LEU A 4 41.56 28.19 49.62
CA LEU A 4 42.35 27.18 48.89
C LEU A 4 41.52 25.95 48.44
N LEU A 5 40.21 26.13 48.25
CA LEU A 5 39.28 25.07 47.79
C LEU A 5 38.43 25.53 46.59
N LEU A 6 38.94 26.47 45.78
CA LEU A 6 38.22 27.01 44.60
C LEU A 6 39.09 27.05 43.33
N LEU A 7 40.04 26.13 43.19
CA LEU A 7 40.83 25.93 41.96
C LEU A 7 40.85 24.46 41.51
N GLY A 8 39.77 23.72 41.82
CA GLY A 8 39.61 22.31 41.41
C GLY A 8 38.25 21.99 40.81
N MET A 9 37.48 23.01 40.37
CA MET A 9 36.13 22.86 39.80
C MET A 9 35.98 23.53 38.44
N ALA A 10 37.06 23.60 37.67
CA ALA A 10 37.01 23.93 36.25
C ALA A 10 37.83 22.86 35.54
N VAL A 11 37.30 22.31 34.45
CA VAL A 11 37.88 21.21 33.67
C VAL A 11 37.53 19.79 34.18
N ALA A 12 36.30 19.59 34.68
CA ALA A 12 35.54 18.43 34.19
C ALA A 12 35.04 18.83 32.80
N ILE A 13 35.89 18.58 31.80
CA ILE A 13 35.54 18.71 30.39
C ILE A 13 34.22 17.95 30.23
N ILE A 14 33.17 18.72 29.96
CA ILE A 14 31.98 18.20 29.33
C ILE A 14 32.51 17.64 28.01
N HIS A 15 32.90 16.36 28.02
CA HIS A 15 32.91 15.56 26.81
C HIS A 15 31.43 15.46 26.45
N VAL A 16 30.91 16.53 25.85
CA VAL A 16 29.80 16.41 24.93
C VAL A 16 30.36 15.47 23.88
N SER A 17 30.07 14.18 24.02
CA SER A 17 30.20 13.21 22.94
C SER A 17 29.22 13.65 21.87
N GLN A 18 29.54 14.74 21.16
CA GLN A 18 28.96 15.00 19.86
C GLN A 18 29.45 13.84 19.01
N SER A 19 28.60 12.82 18.88
CA SER A 19 28.73 11.81 17.84
C SER A 19 28.71 12.58 16.54
N SER A 20 29.90 12.94 16.03
CA SER A 20 30.02 13.66 14.78
C SER A 20 29.57 12.70 13.69
N THR A 21 28.49 13.03 13.00
CA THR A 21 28.01 12.25 11.86
C THR A 21 29.18 11.96 10.90
N PRO A 22 29.46 10.69 10.55
CA PRO A 22 30.59 10.36 9.71
C PRO A 22 30.58 11.13 8.39
N GLY A 23 31.76 11.55 7.92
CA GLY A 23 31.87 12.39 6.71
C GLY A 23 31.25 11.74 5.46
N PHE A 24 31.25 10.41 5.36
CA PHE A 24 30.63 9.72 4.23
C PHE A 24 29.11 9.96 4.15
N CYS A 25 28.42 10.18 5.28
CA CYS A 25 26.98 10.48 5.29
C CYS A 25 26.63 11.81 4.58
N GLN A 26 27.62 12.68 4.36
CA GLN A 26 27.44 13.94 3.65
C GLN A 26 27.62 13.79 2.13
N LEU A 27 28.14 12.66 1.65
CA LEU A 27 28.40 12.42 0.22
C LEU A 27 27.10 12.18 -0.55
N PRO A 28 27.01 12.55 -1.84
CA PRO A 28 25.90 12.14 -2.70
C PRO A 28 25.91 10.62 -2.97
N PRO A 29 24.78 10.01 -3.36
CA PRO A 29 24.78 8.63 -3.81
C PRO A 29 25.69 8.46 -5.02
N SER A 30 26.46 7.37 -5.06
CA SER A 30 27.32 7.06 -6.19
C SER A 30 26.99 5.68 -6.74
N ALA A 31 26.46 5.67 -7.97
CA ALA A 31 26.06 4.43 -8.65
C ALA A 31 27.26 3.51 -8.93
N GLY A 32 28.48 4.02 -9.03
CA GLY A 32 29.64 3.20 -9.38
C GLY A 32 29.64 2.78 -10.85
N ASN A 33 30.48 1.81 -11.21
CA ASN A 33 30.86 1.52 -12.60
C ASN A 33 30.79 0.05 -13.01
N GLY A 34 30.25 -0.84 -12.16
CA GLY A 34 30.07 -2.25 -12.51
C GLY A 34 28.85 -2.49 -13.41
N LEU A 35 28.44 -3.76 -13.53
CA LEU A 35 27.38 -4.21 -14.44
C LEU A 35 26.18 -4.85 -13.73
N GLU A 36 26.18 -4.88 -12.39
CA GLU A 36 25.12 -5.48 -11.58
C GLU A 36 24.19 -4.41 -11.01
N PHE A 37 22.87 -4.56 -11.15
CA PHE A 37 21.91 -3.58 -10.65
C PHE A 37 21.38 -3.97 -9.28
N ILE A 38 21.88 -3.31 -8.23
CA ILE A 38 21.51 -3.56 -6.84
C ILE A 38 20.76 -2.34 -6.29
N VAL A 39 19.59 -2.57 -5.67
CA VAL A 39 18.91 -1.53 -4.90
C VAL A 39 19.64 -1.37 -3.58
N ALA A 40 20.22 -0.19 -3.36
CA ALA A 40 20.88 0.19 -2.12
C ALA A 40 20.24 1.46 -1.55
N PHE A 41 20.57 1.82 -0.30
CA PHE A 41 20.12 3.04 0.35
C PHE A 41 21.27 4.02 0.50
N TYR A 42 21.00 5.31 0.31
CA TYR A 42 21.92 6.39 0.68
C TYR A 42 21.24 7.34 1.66
N TYR A 43 22.02 7.96 2.53
CA TYR A 43 21.54 8.97 3.46
C TYR A 43 21.53 10.35 2.82
N ASN A 44 20.37 11.00 2.81
CA ASN A 44 20.19 12.38 2.44
C ASN A 44 20.26 13.24 3.70
N HIS A 45 21.43 13.82 3.97
CA HIS A 45 21.67 14.65 5.15
C HIS A 45 20.84 15.93 5.22
N THR A 46 20.36 16.45 4.09
CA THR A 46 19.50 17.65 4.06
C THR A 46 18.08 17.33 4.56
N LYS A 47 17.62 16.10 4.35
CA LYS A 47 16.27 15.64 4.73
C LYS A 47 16.25 14.73 5.96
N ASP A 48 17.42 14.35 6.48
CA ASP A 48 17.57 13.32 7.52
C ASP A 48 16.82 12.02 7.16
N GLN A 49 17.03 11.54 5.93
CA GLN A 49 16.28 10.42 5.36
C GLN A 49 17.14 9.49 4.53
N CYS A 50 16.87 8.19 4.61
CA CYS A 50 17.49 7.18 3.77
C CYS A 50 16.60 6.84 2.57
N ASN A 51 17.14 7.04 1.37
CA ASN A 51 16.41 6.87 0.11
C ASN A 51 17.06 5.76 -0.74
N PRO A 52 16.27 4.97 -1.48
CA PRO A 52 16.81 3.96 -2.37
C PRO A 52 17.47 4.60 -3.60
N PHE A 53 18.51 3.97 -4.11
CA PHE A 53 19.15 4.29 -5.39
C PHE A 53 19.69 3.01 -6.05
N MET A 54 19.96 3.09 -7.35
CA MET A 54 20.57 1.99 -8.11
C MET A 54 22.08 2.06 -7.99
N TYR A 55 22.69 1.01 -7.43
CA TYR A 55 24.12 0.80 -7.38
C TYR A 55 24.52 -0.26 -8.41
N ASN A 56 25.63 -0.02 -9.12
CA ASN A 56 26.10 -0.80 -10.25
C ASN A 56 27.05 -1.95 -9.83
N GLY A 57 27.11 -2.31 -8.54
CA GLY A 57 27.90 -3.45 -8.04
C GLY A 57 29.36 -3.13 -7.71
N GLU A 58 30.01 -2.23 -8.45
CA GLU A 58 31.43 -1.89 -8.25
C GLU A 58 31.67 -0.39 -8.01
N GLY A 59 32.65 -0.08 -7.16
CA GLY A 59 33.09 1.29 -6.87
C GLY A 59 32.11 2.11 -6.02
N GLY A 60 31.95 3.38 -6.40
CA GLY A 60 31.11 4.34 -5.67
C GLY A 60 31.75 4.86 -4.38
N ASN A 61 30.92 5.15 -3.37
CA ASN A 61 31.37 5.67 -2.08
C ASN A 61 30.64 4.99 -0.90
N SER A 62 31.01 5.35 0.33
CA SER A 62 30.49 4.73 1.56
C SER A 62 29.11 5.22 2.01
N ASN A 63 28.49 6.19 1.34
CA ASN A 63 27.08 6.54 1.59
C ASN A 63 26.14 5.54 0.90
N ARG A 64 26.31 4.27 1.25
CA ARG A 64 25.63 3.13 0.61
C ARG A 64 25.41 2.04 1.65
N PHE A 65 24.15 1.67 1.83
CA PHE A 65 23.72 0.70 2.85
C PHE A 65 22.79 -0.33 2.22
N VAL A 66 22.74 -1.53 2.80
CA VAL A 66 21.91 -2.62 2.29
C VAL A 66 20.43 -2.36 2.57
N ASN A 67 20.12 -1.70 3.68
CA ASN A 67 18.76 -1.42 4.09
C ASN A 67 18.65 -0.07 4.81
N GLU A 68 17.41 0.42 4.92
CA GLU A 68 17.09 1.70 5.54
C GLU A 68 17.48 1.79 7.02
N ARG A 69 17.29 0.70 7.79
CA ARG A 69 17.62 0.64 9.22
C ARG A 69 19.10 0.90 9.44
N GLU A 70 19.96 0.21 8.69
CA GLU A 70 21.41 0.38 8.74
C GLU A 70 21.81 1.81 8.35
N CYS A 71 21.21 2.35 7.29
CA CYS A 71 21.48 3.71 6.83
C CYS A 71 21.16 4.77 7.91
N ILE A 72 19.97 4.69 8.52
CA ILE A 72 19.56 5.62 9.58
C ILE A 72 20.45 5.47 10.81
N ARG A 73 20.75 4.24 11.25
CA ARG A 73 21.60 4.00 12.43
C ARG A 73 23.03 4.49 12.26
N ASN A 74 23.56 4.49 11.04
CA ASN A 74 24.93 4.97 10.78
C ASN A 74 25.02 6.49 10.60
N CYS A 75 23.95 7.15 10.15
CA CYS A 75 24.04 8.54 9.68
C CYS A 75 23.11 9.55 10.36
N SER A 76 21.96 9.12 10.90
CA SER A 76 21.00 10.03 11.52
C SER A 76 21.33 10.23 13.00
N ALA A 77 21.34 11.48 13.45
CA ALA A 77 21.39 11.78 14.88
C ALA A 77 20.07 11.39 15.60
N ASN A 78 18.99 11.21 14.83
CA ASN A 78 17.66 10.82 15.32
C ASN A 78 17.44 9.31 15.26
N ALA A 79 18.48 8.51 15.06
CA ALA A 79 18.37 7.07 14.81
C ALA A 79 17.57 6.32 15.89
N GLU A 80 17.78 6.64 17.17
CA GLU A 80 17.08 5.93 18.27
C GLU A 80 15.57 6.17 18.28
N ASN A 81 15.10 7.31 17.76
CA ASN A 81 13.65 7.60 17.68
C ASN A 81 13.00 7.03 16.41
N ILE A 82 13.79 6.46 15.49
CA ILE A 82 13.32 5.89 14.23
C ILE A 82 13.51 4.38 14.21
N TYR A 83 14.72 3.91 14.54
CA TYR A 83 15.13 2.51 14.63
C TYR A 83 15.92 2.29 15.94
N PRO A 84 15.22 2.21 17.09
CA PRO A 84 15.85 2.04 18.39
C PRO A 84 16.74 0.79 18.42
N THR A 85 17.82 0.86 19.20
CA THR A 85 18.72 -0.29 19.40
C THR A 85 18.00 -1.44 20.08
N ASP A 86 17.15 -1.13 21.04
CA ASP A 86 16.18 -2.08 21.57
C ASP A 86 14.95 -2.08 20.66
N GLU A 87 14.80 -3.15 19.86
CA GLU A 87 13.70 -3.26 18.89
C GLU A 87 12.32 -3.28 19.55
N SER A 88 12.21 -3.70 20.81
CA SER A 88 10.94 -3.72 21.54
C SER A 88 10.36 -2.31 21.74
N LEU A 89 11.22 -1.29 21.85
CA LEU A 89 10.78 0.11 21.93
C LEU A 89 10.05 0.55 20.67
N ALA A 90 10.37 -0.05 19.52
CA ALA A 90 9.69 0.29 18.28
C ALA A 90 8.24 -0.21 18.25
N CYS A 91 7.87 -1.19 19.07
CA CYS A 91 6.52 -1.75 19.11
C CYS A 91 5.45 -0.70 19.51
N HIS A 92 5.85 0.38 20.18
CA HIS A 92 4.98 1.52 20.52
C HIS A 92 4.80 2.53 19.37
N PHE A 93 5.58 2.43 18.29
CA PHE A 93 5.46 3.37 17.18
C PHE A 93 4.26 3.01 16.31
N LYS A 94 3.62 3.99 15.67
CA LYS A 94 2.62 3.69 14.64
C LYS A 94 3.28 3.10 13.40
N LYS A 95 2.51 2.31 12.62
CA LYS A 95 2.92 1.87 11.28
C LYS A 95 3.30 3.07 10.42
N ALA A 96 4.45 3.00 9.75
CA ALA A 96 4.89 4.05 8.84
C ALA A 96 4.86 3.54 7.38
N ILE A 97 3.85 3.99 6.61
CA ILE A 97 3.68 3.61 5.19
C ILE A 97 4.86 4.09 4.34
N GLY A 98 5.46 5.23 4.69
CA GLY A 98 6.55 5.85 3.93
C GLY A 98 6.05 6.68 2.74
N GLN A 99 6.97 7.10 1.88
CA GLN A 99 6.70 8.10 0.82
C GLN A 99 7.05 7.60 -0.59
N CYS A 100 7.50 6.36 -0.70
CA CYS A 100 7.85 5.75 -1.98
C CYS A 100 6.60 5.20 -2.68
N ARG A 101 6.77 4.40 -3.74
CA ARG A 101 5.67 3.83 -4.54
C ARG A 101 5.70 2.31 -4.66
N GLY A 102 6.51 1.65 -3.83
CA GLY A 102 6.49 0.19 -3.70
C GLY A 102 5.23 -0.31 -3.00
N GLN A 103 4.93 -1.58 -3.16
CA GLN A 103 3.86 -2.27 -2.46
C GLN A 103 4.42 -3.50 -1.76
N LEU A 104 5.14 -3.28 -0.67
CA LEU A 104 5.83 -4.35 0.06
C LEU A 104 5.03 -4.72 1.29
N LEU A 105 4.51 -5.94 1.32
CA LEU A 105 3.84 -6.48 2.50
C LEU A 105 4.83 -6.56 3.66
N ARG A 106 4.43 -5.99 4.79
CA ARG A 106 5.16 -6.04 6.06
C ARG A 106 4.19 -6.23 7.21
N TYR A 107 4.73 -6.49 8.39
CA TYR A 107 3.98 -6.57 9.63
C TYR A 107 4.36 -5.40 10.53
N TYR A 108 3.39 -4.87 11.26
CA TYR A 108 3.60 -3.94 12.36
C TYR A 108 2.84 -4.46 13.57
N TYR A 109 3.29 -4.08 14.76
CA TYR A 109 2.60 -4.37 15.99
C TYR A 109 1.62 -3.25 16.34
N ASP A 110 0.37 -3.62 16.57
CA ASP A 110 -0.67 -2.75 17.09
C ASP A 110 -0.77 -2.96 18.61
N SER A 111 -0.11 -2.09 19.37
CA SER A 111 -0.04 -2.12 20.83
C SER A 111 -1.36 -1.81 21.52
N VAL A 112 -2.33 -1.23 20.83
CA VAL A 112 -3.69 -0.99 21.39
C VAL A 112 -4.50 -2.28 21.38
N HIS A 113 -4.24 -3.16 20.42
CA HIS A 113 -5.01 -4.38 20.23
C HIS A 113 -4.18 -5.66 20.43
N ASP A 114 -2.97 -5.52 20.98
CA ASP A 114 -2.00 -6.58 21.23
C ASP A 114 -1.76 -7.54 20.05
N LYS A 115 -1.78 -7.02 18.81
CA LYS A 115 -1.69 -7.87 17.61
C LYS A 115 -0.72 -7.37 16.57
N CYS A 116 0.06 -8.30 16.01
CA CYS A 116 0.78 -8.07 14.77
C CYS A 116 -0.19 -8.06 13.58
N LYS A 117 -0.30 -6.91 12.91
CA LYS A 117 -1.12 -6.68 11.72
C LYS A 117 -0.26 -6.53 10.48
N LYS A 118 -0.83 -6.81 9.31
CA LYS A 118 -0.18 -6.57 8.01
C LYS A 118 -0.36 -5.12 7.61
N PHE A 119 0.57 -4.58 6.83
CA PHE A 119 0.40 -3.32 6.13
C PHE A 119 1.28 -3.27 4.87
N ILE A 120 0.95 -2.38 3.94
CA ILE A 120 1.75 -2.14 2.74
C ILE A 120 2.73 -1.00 3.01
N TRP A 121 4.02 -1.35 3.06
CA TRP A 121 5.10 -0.38 3.13
C TRP A 121 5.54 0.04 1.72
N SER A 122 5.76 1.34 1.56
CA SER A 122 6.07 1.95 0.27
C SER A 122 7.49 1.66 -0.26
N GLY A 123 8.34 1.00 0.51
CA GLY A 123 9.69 0.58 0.11
C GLY A 123 10.81 1.55 0.46
N CYS A 124 10.49 2.70 1.02
CA CYS A 124 11.46 3.56 1.67
C CYS A 124 10.78 4.39 2.76
N ILE A 125 11.59 4.85 3.72
CA ILE A 125 11.18 5.74 4.79
C ILE A 125 10.18 5.06 5.73
N GLY A 126 10.42 5.16 7.03
CA GLY A 126 9.51 4.69 8.06
C GLY A 126 10.22 4.55 9.39
N ASN A 127 9.82 3.56 10.17
CA ASN A 127 10.37 3.35 11.52
C ASN A 127 10.53 1.85 11.82
N GLY A 128 10.99 1.56 13.03
CA GLY A 128 11.29 0.23 13.53
C GLY A 128 10.08 -0.68 13.74
N ASN A 129 8.85 -0.16 13.77
CA ASN A 129 7.63 -0.99 13.84
C ASN A 129 7.30 -1.57 12.46
N ARG A 130 8.24 -2.35 11.92
CA ARG A 130 8.17 -2.92 10.58
C ARG A 130 8.97 -4.20 10.53
N PHE A 131 8.26 -5.30 10.54
CA PHE A 131 8.79 -6.66 10.52
C PHE A 131 8.55 -7.32 9.17
N PHE A 132 9.41 -8.25 8.80
CA PHE A 132 9.31 -8.97 7.53
C PHE A 132 8.17 -9.99 7.55
N ASP A 133 7.96 -10.63 8.70
CA ASP A 133 7.00 -11.71 8.89
C ASP A 133 6.30 -11.58 10.26
N GLN A 134 5.21 -12.33 10.42
CA GLN A 134 4.41 -12.30 11.64
C GLN A 134 5.16 -12.88 12.85
N GLY A 135 6.03 -13.86 12.63
CA GLY A 135 6.80 -14.51 13.68
C GLY A 135 7.79 -13.55 14.33
N SER A 136 8.56 -12.83 13.51
CA SER A 136 9.51 -11.81 14.00
C SER A 136 8.82 -10.65 14.71
N CYS A 137 7.64 -10.25 14.25
CA CYS A 137 6.82 -9.26 14.96
C CYS A 137 6.38 -9.78 16.34
N ASN A 138 5.76 -10.97 16.40
CA ASN A 138 5.25 -11.53 17.65
C ASN A 138 6.37 -11.79 18.66
N SER A 139 7.52 -12.32 18.21
CA SER A 139 8.64 -12.59 19.11
C SER A 139 9.26 -11.32 19.69
N THR A 140 9.13 -10.19 19.00
CA THR A 140 9.68 -8.90 19.45
C THR A 140 8.71 -8.16 20.36
N CYS A 141 7.41 -8.18 20.03
CA CYS A 141 6.44 -7.25 20.62
C CYS A 141 5.38 -7.89 21.51
N ALA A 142 5.22 -9.22 21.53
CA ALA A 142 4.11 -9.84 22.26
C ALA A 142 4.10 -9.44 23.75
N GLY A 143 2.95 -8.93 24.20
CA GLY A 143 2.73 -8.51 25.60
C GLY A 143 2.99 -7.02 25.88
N ILE A 144 3.29 -6.22 24.85
CA ILE A 144 3.42 -4.77 24.97
C ILE A 144 2.04 -4.13 24.71
N HIS A 145 1.41 -3.57 25.73
CA HIS A 145 0.11 -2.90 25.59
C HIS A 145 0.24 -1.39 25.79
N ASP A 146 -0.42 -0.61 24.93
CA ASP A 146 -0.61 0.83 25.12
C ASP A 146 -2.08 1.12 25.45
N ASP A 147 -2.34 1.82 26.56
CA ASP A 147 -3.69 2.21 26.99
C ASP A 147 -4.31 3.34 26.12
N GLY A 148 -3.88 3.48 24.88
CA GLY A 148 -4.32 4.53 23.98
C GLY A 148 -5.73 4.27 23.45
N ASP A 149 -6.61 5.27 23.53
CA ASP A 149 -7.94 5.28 22.92
C ASP A 149 -7.89 5.56 21.40
N ASP A 150 -6.93 4.99 20.66
CA ASP A 150 -6.93 5.15 19.21
C ASP A 150 -8.04 4.27 18.63
N PRO A 151 -9.04 4.85 17.95
CA PRO A 151 -10.08 4.06 17.31
C PRO A 151 -9.42 3.10 16.32
N GLU A 152 -9.88 1.86 16.31
CA GLU A 152 -9.42 0.88 15.33
C GLU A 152 -9.65 1.50 13.93
N GLU A 153 -8.56 1.87 13.25
CA GLU A 153 -8.62 2.09 11.81
C GLU A 153 -8.92 0.72 11.22
N ASP A 154 -10.21 0.38 11.13
CA ASP A 154 -10.73 -0.76 10.41
C ASP A 154 -10.35 -0.56 8.93
N GLU A 155 -9.11 -0.89 8.58
CA GLU A 155 -8.76 -1.17 7.20
C GLU A 155 -9.54 -2.44 6.85
N PRO A 156 -10.52 -2.37 5.93
CA PRO A 156 -11.42 -3.49 5.73
C PRO A 156 -10.65 -4.62 5.04
N ASP A 157 -10.11 -5.54 5.83
CA ASP A 157 -9.47 -6.79 5.38
C ASP A 157 -10.44 -7.63 4.51
N THR A 158 -11.73 -7.39 4.67
CA THR A 158 -12.78 -7.88 3.79
C THR A 158 -13.20 -6.76 2.85
N PRO A 159 -13.31 -6.98 1.54
CA PRO A 159 -13.95 -6.02 0.67
C PRO A 159 -15.47 -6.08 0.90
N ILE A 160 -15.93 -5.61 2.07
CA ILE A 160 -17.33 -5.60 2.49
C ILE A 160 -18.16 -4.89 1.41
N ALA A 161 -17.61 -3.81 0.82
CA ALA A 161 -18.22 -3.14 -0.32
C ALA A 161 -18.42 -4.07 -1.53
N ILE A 162 -17.48 -4.97 -1.83
CA ILE A 162 -17.61 -5.95 -2.91
C ILE A 162 -18.65 -7.02 -2.55
N ILE A 163 -18.62 -7.56 -1.32
CA ILE A 163 -19.59 -8.57 -0.87
C ILE A 163 -21.00 -8.00 -0.88
N CYS A 164 -21.20 -6.81 -0.30
CA CYS A 164 -22.48 -6.11 -0.31
C CYS A 164 -22.91 -5.75 -1.74
N GLY A 165 -22.00 -5.28 -2.59
CA GLY A 165 -22.30 -4.96 -3.99
C GLY A 165 -22.77 -6.18 -4.80
N VAL A 166 -22.10 -7.33 -4.64
CA VAL A 166 -22.48 -8.59 -5.29
C VAL A 166 -23.84 -9.07 -4.78
N LEU A 167 -24.05 -9.07 -3.46
CA LEU A 167 -25.33 -9.48 -2.87
C LEU A 167 -26.50 -8.61 -3.35
N LEU A 168 -26.32 -7.29 -3.36
CA LEU A 168 -27.33 -6.36 -3.87
C LEU A 168 -27.59 -6.57 -5.38
N GLY A 169 -26.55 -6.78 -6.18
CA GLY A 169 -26.69 -7.08 -7.61
C GLY A 169 -27.49 -8.36 -7.88
N VAL A 170 -27.24 -9.42 -7.12
CA VAL A 170 -27.98 -10.69 -7.22
C VAL A 170 -29.44 -10.51 -6.83
N ILE A 171 -29.73 -9.79 -5.73
CA ILE A 171 -31.10 -9.50 -5.29
C ILE A 171 -31.86 -8.70 -6.36
N ILE A 172 -31.24 -7.65 -6.90
CA ILE A 172 -31.84 -6.82 -7.95
C ILE A 172 -32.12 -7.66 -9.20
N ALA A 173 -31.18 -8.49 -9.64
CA ALA A 173 -31.39 -9.38 -10.78
C ALA A 173 -32.54 -10.37 -10.52
N ALA A 174 -32.63 -10.93 -9.31
CA ALA A 174 -33.69 -11.86 -8.92
C ALA A 174 -35.09 -11.23 -8.93
N PHE A 175 -35.21 -9.91 -8.73
CA PHE A 175 -36.50 -9.20 -8.85
C PHE A 175 -36.75 -8.65 -10.25
N ILE A 176 -35.74 -8.09 -10.92
CA ILE A 176 -35.89 -7.50 -12.25
C ILE A 176 -36.15 -8.58 -13.31
N ILE A 177 -35.46 -9.72 -13.27
CA ILE A 177 -35.62 -10.77 -14.28
C ILE A 177 -37.07 -11.30 -14.32
N PRO A 178 -37.73 -11.67 -13.20
CA PRO A 178 -39.14 -12.06 -13.22
C PRO A 178 -40.07 -10.94 -13.71
N VAL A 179 -39.85 -9.69 -13.30
CA VAL A 179 -40.66 -8.55 -13.75
C VAL A 179 -40.55 -8.35 -15.26
N VAL A 180 -39.33 -8.41 -15.81
CA VAL A 180 -39.10 -8.34 -17.27
C VAL A 180 -39.77 -9.52 -17.98
N VAL A 181 -39.62 -10.74 -17.47
CA VAL A 181 -40.28 -11.93 -18.05
C VAL A 181 -41.81 -11.80 -18.03
N LEU A 182 -42.40 -11.34 -16.93
CA LEU A 182 -43.84 -11.15 -16.78
C LEU A 182 -44.37 -10.05 -17.71
N THR A 183 -43.65 -8.93 -17.84
CA THR A 183 -44.02 -7.83 -18.74
C THR A 183 -43.89 -8.19 -20.23
N VAL A 184 -42.91 -9.02 -20.60
CA VAL A 184 -42.79 -9.56 -21.97
C VAL A 184 -43.92 -10.55 -22.27
N ARG A 185 -44.25 -11.45 -21.33
CA ARG A 185 -45.35 -12.41 -21.48
C ARG A 185 -46.72 -11.72 -21.58
N SER A 186 -46.98 -10.67 -20.80
CA SER A 186 -48.24 -9.91 -20.86
C SER A 186 -48.41 -9.15 -22.18
N LYS A 187 -47.33 -8.55 -22.73
CA LYS A 187 -47.34 -7.96 -24.07
C LYS A 187 -47.62 -9.00 -25.17
N LYS A 188 -47.04 -10.21 -25.06
CA LYS A 188 -47.27 -11.31 -26.02
C LYS A 188 -48.73 -11.79 -26.03
N MET A 189 -49.43 -11.75 -24.89
CA MET A 189 -50.86 -12.08 -24.81
C MET A 189 -51.76 -10.94 -25.34
N SER A 190 -51.38 -9.68 -25.13
CA SER A 190 -52.14 -8.53 -25.66
C SER A 190 -52.05 -8.42 -27.19
N SER A 191 -50.91 -8.79 -27.80
CA SER A 191 -50.76 -8.77 -29.26
C SER A 191 -51.54 -9.87 -29.99
N LYS A 192 -52.04 -10.89 -29.27
CA LYS A 192 -52.80 -12.02 -29.86
C LYS A 192 -54.33 -11.80 -29.87
N LYS A 193 -54.84 -10.68 -29.35
CA LYS A 193 -56.28 -10.44 -29.13
C LYS A 193 -56.95 -9.46 -30.11
N ASN A 194 -56.22 -8.92 -31.10
CA ASN A 194 -56.76 -7.99 -32.10
C ASN A 194 -56.73 -8.58 -33.52
N GLU A 195 -57.74 -9.40 -33.86
CA GLU A 195 -58.15 -9.65 -35.26
C GLU A 195 -59.67 -9.92 -35.31
N PRO A 196 -60.48 -9.08 -36.00
CA PRO A 196 -61.82 -9.43 -36.47
C PRO A 196 -61.90 -9.44 -38.01
N GLY A 197 -62.62 -10.43 -38.57
CA GLY A 197 -62.66 -10.70 -40.00
C GLY A 197 -63.81 -10.12 -40.84
N LYS A 198 -63.53 -10.08 -42.16
CA LYS A 198 -64.35 -10.42 -43.35
C LYS A 198 -65.30 -9.39 -44.00
N SER A 199 -65.02 -9.00 -45.26
CA SER A 199 -65.80 -9.33 -46.49
C SER A 199 -65.66 -8.32 -47.65
N LYS A 200 -65.23 -8.78 -48.86
CA LYS A 200 -65.97 -8.78 -50.16
C LYS A 200 -65.03 -8.98 -51.38
N GLU A 201 -65.46 -9.85 -52.30
CA GLU A 201 -64.92 -10.22 -53.64
C GLU A 201 -65.78 -9.49 -54.73
N PRO A 202 -65.41 -9.22 -56.03
CA PRO A 202 -64.98 -10.23 -57.02
C PRO A 202 -64.05 -9.91 -58.25
N ARG A 203 -63.27 -10.96 -58.64
CA ARG A 203 -63.05 -11.61 -59.97
C ARG A 203 -62.29 -10.92 -61.15
N SER A 204 -61.63 -11.80 -61.94
CA SER A 204 -61.02 -11.72 -63.31
C SER A 204 -59.50 -11.48 -63.32
N ASP A 205 -58.60 -12.22 -63.99
CA ASP A 205 -58.60 -13.42 -64.87
C ASP A 205 -57.19 -14.08 -64.81
N SER A 206 -57.07 -15.38 -65.14
CA SER A 206 -55.80 -16.09 -65.49
C SER A 206 -55.48 -15.89 -67.00
N PRO A 207 -54.44 -16.47 -67.65
CA PRO A 207 -53.31 -17.34 -67.19
C PRO A 207 -51.91 -17.08 -67.86
N LEU A 208 -50.87 -17.84 -67.45
CA LEU A 208 -49.60 -18.23 -68.16
C LEU A 208 -48.63 -17.09 -68.61
N GLN A 209 -47.30 -17.16 -68.65
CA GLN A 209 -46.21 -18.14 -68.49
C GLN A 209 -44.88 -17.33 -68.33
N PRO A 210 -43.70 -17.95 -68.14
CA PRO A 210 -42.48 -17.31 -67.65
C PRO A 210 -41.62 -16.71 -68.78
N GLN A 211 -40.72 -15.79 -68.44
CA GLN A 211 -39.42 -15.68 -69.09
C GLN A 211 -38.45 -14.86 -68.25
N ALA A 212 -37.32 -15.48 -67.90
CA ALA A 212 -36.08 -14.80 -67.66
C ALA A 212 -35.53 -14.32 -69.02
N ILE A 213 -34.85 -13.17 -69.04
CA ILE A 213 -33.61 -12.88 -69.79
C ILE A 213 -33.14 -11.47 -69.38
N GLU A 214 -31.83 -11.39 -69.13
CA GLU A 214 -31.01 -10.20 -68.91
C GLU A 214 -31.18 -9.11 -69.98
N MET A 215 -30.75 -7.89 -69.65
CA MET A 215 -29.61 -7.20 -70.33
C MET A 215 -29.43 -5.79 -69.74
N ALA A 216 -28.31 -5.58 -69.06
CA ALA A 216 -27.36 -4.47 -69.26
C ALA A 216 -26.12 -4.69 -68.36
#